data_AF-A0A8C1MT51-F1
#
_entry.id   AF-A0A8C1MT51-F1
#
_cell.length_a   1.000
_cell.length_b   1.000
_cell.length_c   1.000
_cell.angle_alpha   90.00
_cell.angle_beta   90.00
_cell.angle_gamma   90.00
#
_symmetry.space_group_name_H-M   'P 1'
#
loop_
_entity.id
_entity.type
_entity.pdbx_description
1 polymer ?
#
loop_
_entity_poly.entity_id
_entity_poly.type
_entity_poly.pdbx_seq_one_letter_code
_entity_poly.pdbx_strand_id
1 'polypeptide(L)'
;TKDEQVKQTPKTESEHDAILKAVSSGDLYLLQELLKGLDVNTALLSTDTLLHLAAEHGKEAIVYFLLRQGLKLNLKDREGRTALHRASERGHTAVALALAKAGADIHATDLMSKTPLHLAAQNGHENTVKVLVHEEKKMKLILLINFQSSALPQILLDKGIDPNISGPKDQTPLHLSALHNQPALMALLLRVGAQINSITQDGFTALHLASQSGHTEAVAQLLEGKADIHVKDKQGRTALHWAAAQGEVGVIQLLLNSGSNTNATEKEKKTPLHLAAMEGHTRAVSVLLAGKAKVGAKDMDGCSPLHYAARNGKERAARVLLASGKSKIVDDKNVWRRTPLHLAAEHGHELLVGLLLETGAKINCLDNNKDTPLHCACRDGHVGTLFNINPLMPINVSFEDRIHKTILLSDGFVESIKRHF
;
A
#
# COMPACT_ATOMS: atom_id res chain seq x y z
N THR A 1 56.88 -14.90 -40.48
CA THR A 1 56.06 -14.19 -41.49
C THR A 1 54.70 -14.85 -41.53
N LYS A 2 53.66 -14.12 -41.05
CA LYS A 2 52.20 -14.37 -41.20
C LYS A 2 51.70 -15.66 -40.52
N ASP A 3 51.09 -15.66 -39.33
CA ASP A 3 49.85 -14.98 -38.91
C ASP A 3 48.74 -15.01 -39.97
N GLU A 4 48.17 -16.20 -40.18
CA GLU A 4 46.82 -16.34 -40.74
C GLU A 4 45.80 -16.17 -39.60
N GLN A 5 45.47 -14.91 -39.34
CA GLN A 5 44.18 -14.57 -38.76
C GLN A 5 43.10 -15.06 -39.73
N VAL A 6 42.43 -16.16 -39.40
CA VAL A 6 41.17 -16.55 -40.03
C VAL A 6 40.16 -15.44 -39.72
N LYS A 7 40.03 -14.50 -40.65
CA LYS A 7 39.00 -13.46 -40.64
C LYS A 7 37.65 -14.16 -40.66
N GLN A 8 36.93 -14.10 -39.53
CA GLN A 8 35.51 -14.40 -39.47
C GLN A 8 34.80 -13.51 -40.49
N THR A 9 34.30 -14.10 -41.57
CA THR A 9 33.35 -13.43 -42.47
C THR A 9 32.04 -13.23 -41.72
N PRO A 10 31.49 -12.00 -41.65
CA PRO A 10 30.18 -11.79 -41.06
C PRO A 10 29.14 -12.57 -41.88
N LYS A 11 28.37 -13.42 -41.19
CA LYS A 11 27.28 -14.20 -41.79
C LYS A 11 26.26 -13.29 -42.46
N THR A 12 25.69 -13.76 -43.56
CA THR A 12 24.63 -13.06 -44.30
C THR A 12 23.33 -13.02 -43.47
N GLU A 13 22.46 -12.04 -43.70
CA GLU A 13 21.14 -11.96 -43.01
C GLU A 13 20.33 -13.26 -43.14
N SER A 14 20.48 -13.96 -44.28
CA SER A 14 19.86 -15.27 -44.55
C SER A 14 20.34 -16.38 -43.59
N GLU A 15 21.64 -16.42 -43.28
CA GLU A 15 22.20 -17.41 -42.36
C GLU A 15 21.83 -17.11 -40.91
N HIS A 16 21.71 -15.81 -40.55
CA HIS A 16 21.22 -15.40 -39.24
C HIS A 16 19.77 -15.88 -39.02
N ASP A 17 18.90 -15.68 -40.01
CA ASP A 17 17.50 -16.11 -39.95
C ASP A 17 17.37 -17.64 -39.91
N ALA A 18 18.26 -18.36 -40.63
CA ALA A 18 18.34 -19.81 -40.58
C ALA A 18 18.73 -20.34 -39.19
N ILE A 19 19.67 -19.68 -38.50
CA ILE A 19 20.07 -20.05 -37.13
C ILE A 19 18.93 -19.80 -36.14
N LEU A 20 18.27 -18.63 -36.21
CA LEU A 20 17.11 -18.32 -35.37
C LEU A 20 16.02 -19.37 -35.55
N LYS A 21 15.69 -19.70 -36.80
CA LYS A 21 14.69 -20.70 -37.14
C LYS A 21 15.06 -22.09 -36.62
N ALA A 22 16.33 -22.50 -36.73
CA ALA A 22 16.81 -23.78 -36.20
C ALA A 22 16.67 -23.84 -34.67
N VAL A 23 16.97 -22.76 -33.96
CA VAL A 23 16.78 -22.68 -32.51
C VAL A 23 15.29 -22.72 -32.15
N SER A 24 14.45 -21.89 -32.76
CA SER A 24 13.01 -21.87 -32.46
C SER A 24 12.29 -23.16 -32.85
N SER A 25 12.73 -23.85 -33.90
CA SER A 25 12.18 -25.16 -34.28
C SER A 25 12.67 -26.29 -33.37
N GLY A 26 13.88 -26.18 -32.81
CA GLY A 26 14.51 -27.25 -32.03
C GLY A 26 15.38 -28.19 -32.86
N ASP A 27 15.71 -27.81 -34.10
CA ASP A 27 16.53 -28.62 -35.01
C ASP A 27 18.01 -28.54 -34.62
N LEU A 28 18.42 -29.44 -33.73
CA LEU A 28 19.79 -29.53 -33.24
C LEU A 28 20.78 -29.88 -34.37
N TYR A 29 20.38 -30.69 -35.34
CA TYR A 29 21.26 -31.12 -36.43
C TYR A 29 21.59 -29.95 -37.35
N LEU A 30 20.56 -29.23 -37.79
CA LEU A 30 20.75 -28.02 -38.59
C LEU A 30 21.55 -26.97 -37.82
N LEU A 31 21.26 -26.79 -36.53
CA LEU A 31 22.01 -25.86 -35.68
C LEU A 31 23.50 -26.22 -35.57
N GLN A 32 23.84 -27.51 -35.41
CA GLN A 32 25.22 -27.98 -35.35
C GLN A 32 25.96 -27.69 -36.66
N GLU A 33 25.34 -27.97 -37.81
CA GLU A 33 25.91 -27.65 -39.12
C GLU A 33 26.14 -26.15 -39.29
N LEU A 34 25.15 -25.33 -38.93
CA LEU A 34 25.24 -23.87 -39.05
C LEU A 34 26.26 -23.24 -38.09
N LEU A 35 26.60 -23.89 -36.98
CA LEU A 35 27.56 -23.38 -35.99
C LEU A 35 28.98 -23.91 -36.16
N LYS A 36 29.26 -24.78 -37.15
CA LYS A 36 30.61 -25.27 -37.42
C LYS A 36 31.58 -24.10 -37.67
N GLY A 37 32.56 -23.94 -36.79
CA GLY A 37 33.61 -22.93 -36.91
C GLY A 37 33.22 -21.53 -36.41
N LEU A 38 32.07 -21.36 -35.75
CA LEU A 38 31.66 -20.08 -35.16
C LEU A 38 31.75 -20.07 -33.64
N ASP A 39 32.11 -18.91 -33.10
CA ASP A 39 31.95 -18.64 -31.67
C ASP A 39 30.45 -18.48 -31.37
N VAL A 40 29.93 -19.46 -30.65
CA VAL A 40 28.54 -19.55 -30.20
C VAL A 40 28.11 -18.35 -29.33
N ASN A 41 29.04 -17.60 -28.72
CA ASN A 41 28.73 -16.41 -27.93
C ASN A 41 28.50 -15.15 -28.79
N THR A 42 29.01 -15.13 -30.03
CA THR A 42 28.91 -13.98 -30.97
C THR A 42 28.10 -14.32 -32.23
N ALA A 43 27.57 -15.55 -32.30
CA ALA A 43 26.88 -16.10 -33.46
C ALA A 43 25.57 -15.38 -33.85
N LEU A 44 25.02 -14.51 -32.98
CA LEU A 44 23.87 -13.66 -33.28
C LEU A 44 24.29 -12.19 -33.20
N LEU A 45 23.83 -11.40 -34.18
CA LEU A 45 23.98 -9.94 -34.22
C LEU A 45 22.90 -9.24 -33.36
N SER A 46 21.91 -10.00 -32.88
CA SER A 46 20.91 -9.53 -31.92
C SER A 46 21.45 -9.52 -30.50
N THR A 47 20.92 -8.62 -29.69
CA THR A 47 21.18 -8.52 -28.24
C THR A 47 20.85 -9.79 -27.45
N ASP A 48 20.04 -10.67 -28.04
CA ASP A 48 19.62 -11.93 -27.45
C ASP A 48 20.56 -13.03 -27.93
N THR A 49 21.13 -13.79 -26.99
CA THR A 49 22.02 -14.92 -27.32
C THR A 49 21.21 -16.16 -27.73
N LEU A 50 21.87 -17.13 -28.39
CA LEU A 50 21.26 -18.42 -28.73
C LEU A 50 20.66 -19.12 -27.50
N LEU A 51 21.28 -18.92 -26.34
CA LEU A 51 20.82 -19.47 -25.08
C LEU A 51 19.51 -18.83 -24.60
N HIS A 52 19.28 -17.52 -24.83
CA HIS A 52 18.01 -16.87 -24.50
C HIS A 52 16.86 -17.44 -25.32
N LEU A 53 17.06 -17.59 -26.63
CA LEU A 53 16.05 -18.13 -27.54
C LEU A 53 15.74 -19.61 -27.26
N ALA A 54 16.79 -20.42 -27.08
CA ALA A 54 16.62 -21.83 -26.72
C ALA A 54 15.90 -21.98 -25.38
N ALA A 55 16.19 -21.09 -24.42
CA ALA A 55 15.52 -21.06 -23.13
C ALA A 55 14.06 -20.59 -23.20
N GLU A 56 13.76 -19.57 -24.00
CA GLU A 56 12.40 -19.06 -24.20
C GLU A 56 11.48 -20.10 -24.87
N HIS A 57 12.00 -20.85 -25.84
CA HIS A 57 11.26 -21.87 -26.55
C HIS A 57 11.36 -23.27 -25.95
N GLY A 58 12.01 -23.43 -24.79
CA GLY A 58 12.07 -24.69 -24.06
C GLY A 58 12.86 -25.80 -24.78
N LYS A 59 13.86 -25.45 -25.57
CA LYS A 59 14.59 -26.40 -26.43
C LYS A 59 15.73 -27.08 -25.69
N GLU A 60 15.37 -28.06 -24.87
CA GLU A 60 16.30 -28.77 -23.99
C GLU A 60 17.57 -29.29 -24.68
N ALA A 61 17.42 -30.01 -25.80
CA ALA A 61 18.56 -30.60 -26.51
C ALA A 61 19.56 -29.53 -27.01
N ILE A 62 19.04 -28.39 -27.46
CA ILE A 62 19.85 -27.24 -27.87
C ILE A 62 20.54 -26.61 -26.66
N VAL A 63 19.82 -26.43 -25.54
CA VAL A 63 20.41 -25.92 -24.30
C VAL A 63 21.56 -26.81 -23.83
N TYR A 64 21.38 -28.14 -23.78
CA TYR A 64 22.46 -29.06 -23.41
C TYR A 64 23.66 -28.98 -24.35
N PHE A 65 23.42 -28.91 -25.66
CA PHE A 65 24.49 -28.73 -26.64
C PHE A 65 25.26 -27.43 -26.39
N LEU A 66 24.55 -26.32 -26.20
CA LEU A 66 25.12 -25.01 -25.90
C LEU A 66 25.92 -25.04 -24.57
N LEU A 67 25.38 -25.63 -23.50
CA LEU A 67 26.08 -25.76 -22.22
C LEU A 67 27.43 -26.49 -22.35
N ARG A 68 27.51 -27.53 -23.20
CA ARG A 68 28.77 -28.26 -23.47
C ARG A 68 29.82 -27.44 -24.21
N GLN A 69 29.40 -26.41 -24.95
CA GLN A 69 30.31 -25.51 -25.68
C GLN A 69 30.88 -24.40 -24.78
N GLY A 70 30.54 -24.36 -23.48
CA GLY A 70 31.11 -23.41 -22.52
C GLY A 70 30.60 -21.98 -22.67
N LEU A 71 29.33 -21.78 -23.05
CA LEU A 71 28.74 -20.45 -23.17
C LEU A 71 28.66 -19.69 -21.84
N LYS A 72 28.69 -18.36 -21.94
CA LYS A 72 28.43 -17.46 -20.82
C LYS A 72 26.95 -17.51 -20.41
N LEU A 73 26.68 -18.09 -19.24
CA LEU A 73 25.31 -18.34 -18.75
C LEU A 73 24.54 -17.09 -18.32
N ASN A 74 25.25 -16.05 -17.88
CA ASN A 74 24.68 -14.88 -17.22
C ASN A 74 24.69 -13.62 -18.10
N LEU A 75 24.78 -13.80 -19.43
CA LEU A 75 24.58 -12.68 -20.35
C LEU A 75 23.15 -12.17 -20.22
N LYS A 76 23.01 -10.83 -20.23
CA LYS A 76 21.72 -10.16 -20.11
C LYS A 76 21.26 -9.66 -21.48
N ASP A 77 19.97 -9.85 -21.77
CA ASP A 77 19.30 -9.26 -22.93
C ASP A 77 18.97 -7.76 -22.72
N ARG A 78 18.21 -7.17 -23.65
CA ARG A 78 17.80 -5.74 -23.58
C ARG A 78 16.96 -5.40 -22.35
N GLU A 79 16.31 -6.38 -21.76
CA GLU A 79 15.48 -6.22 -20.58
C GLU A 79 16.23 -6.57 -19.28
N GLY A 80 17.55 -6.79 -19.38
CA GLY A 80 18.37 -7.19 -18.25
C GLY A 80 18.18 -8.65 -17.84
N ARG A 81 17.45 -9.44 -18.62
CA ARG A 81 17.09 -10.83 -18.31
C ARG A 81 18.19 -11.78 -18.78
N THR A 82 18.43 -12.84 -18.01
CA THR A 82 19.29 -13.97 -18.41
C THR A 82 18.47 -15.05 -19.10
N ALA A 83 19.11 -16.04 -19.72
CA ALA A 83 18.43 -17.21 -20.26
C ALA A 83 17.58 -17.94 -19.20
N LEU A 84 18.04 -17.94 -17.94
CA LEU A 84 17.29 -18.50 -16.83
C LEU A 84 15.98 -17.74 -16.55
N HIS A 85 15.95 -16.41 -16.72
CA HIS A 85 14.71 -15.63 -16.61
C HIS A 85 13.69 -16.06 -17.65
N ARG A 86 14.09 -16.21 -18.92
CA ARG A 86 13.16 -16.61 -20.01
C ARG A 86 12.63 -18.03 -19.83
N ALA A 87 13.50 -18.98 -19.45
CA ALA A 87 13.05 -20.33 -19.11
C ALA A 87 12.06 -20.32 -17.94
N SER A 88 12.31 -19.47 -16.94
CA SER A 88 11.47 -19.37 -15.75
C SER A 88 10.13 -18.70 -16.02
N GLU A 89 10.11 -17.62 -16.78
CA GLU A 89 8.91 -16.90 -17.21
C GLU A 89 7.98 -17.80 -18.03
N ARG A 90 8.53 -18.63 -18.92
CA ARG A 90 7.77 -19.53 -19.80
C ARG A 90 7.45 -20.88 -19.16
N GLY A 91 7.99 -21.18 -17.98
CA GLY A 91 7.70 -22.41 -17.25
C GLY A 91 8.45 -23.65 -17.74
N HIS A 92 9.55 -23.48 -18.48
CA HIS A 92 10.36 -24.58 -19.02
C HIS A 92 11.24 -25.21 -17.94
N THR A 93 10.64 -26.03 -17.08
CA THR A 93 11.27 -26.58 -15.86
C THR A 93 12.59 -27.31 -16.13
N ALA A 94 12.64 -28.17 -17.15
CA ALA A 94 13.84 -28.94 -17.47
C ALA A 94 15.00 -28.04 -17.91
N VAL A 95 14.71 -27.02 -18.71
CA VAL A 95 15.69 -26.02 -19.12
C VAL A 95 16.16 -25.18 -17.94
N ALA A 96 15.23 -24.70 -17.11
CA ALA A 96 15.56 -23.92 -15.92
C ALA A 96 16.46 -24.72 -14.95
N LEU A 97 16.17 -26.01 -14.74
CA LEU A 97 16.99 -26.91 -13.94
C LEU A 97 18.37 -27.13 -14.56
N ALA A 98 18.45 -27.35 -15.87
CA ALA A 98 19.73 -27.55 -16.56
C ALA A 98 20.63 -26.32 -16.44
N LEU A 99 20.06 -25.12 -16.61
CA LEU A 99 20.76 -23.85 -16.45
C LEU A 99 21.22 -23.62 -15.01
N ALA A 100 20.35 -23.86 -14.02
CA ALA A 100 20.70 -23.73 -12.61
C ALA A 100 21.83 -24.68 -12.20
N LYS A 101 21.75 -25.96 -12.59
CA LYS A 101 22.81 -26.96 -12.36
C LYS A 101 24.13 -26.63 -13.04
N ALA A 102 24.08 -25.95 -14.18
CA ALA A 102 25.27 -25.48 -14.89
C ALA A 102 25.93 -24.25 -14.22
N GLY A 103 25.33 -23.69 -13.16
CA GLY A 103 25.86 -22.53 -12.45
C GLY A 103 25.37 -21.18 -12.98
N ALA A 104 24.22 -21.14 -13.67
CA ALA A 104 23.56 -19.88 -13.98
C ALA A 104 23.20 -19.15 -12.67
N ASP A 105 23.35 -17.83 -12.66
CA ASP A 105 23.03 -17.00 -11.50
C ASP A 105 21.51 -16.95 -11.32
N ILE A 106 21.03 -17.75 -10.36
CA ILE A 106 19.63 -17.84 -9.94
C ILE A 106 19.13 -16.55 -9.27
N HIS A 107 20.03 -15.66 -8.86
CA HIS A 107 19.70 -14.37 -8.21
C HIS A 107 19.86 -13.17 -9.15
N ALA A 108 20.26 -13.38 -10.41
CA ALA A 108 20.37 -12.30 -11.37
C ALA A 108 19.04 -11.53 -11.45
N THR A 109 19.09 -10.20 -11.53
CA THR A 109 17.90 -9.37 -11.64
C THR A 109 17.75 -8.72 -13.02
N ASP A 110 16.52 -8.66 -13.51
CA ASP A 110 16.14 -7.89 -14.70
C ASP A 110 16.03 -6.37 -14.42
N LEU A 111 15.63 -5.57 -15.41
CA LEU A 111 15.43 -4.12 -15.27
C LEU A 111 14.35 -3.74 -14.24
N MET A 112 13.42 -4.65 -13.94
CA MET A 112 12.39 -4.48 -12.91
C MET A 112 12.84 -5.02 -11.55
N SER A 113 14.11 -5.38 -11.39
CA SER A 113 14.66 -6.02 -10.20
C SER A 113 14.04 -7.40 -9.87
N LYS A 114 13.44 -8.09 -10.86
CA LYS A 114 12.89 -9.44 -10.71
C LYS A 114 13.96 -10.47 -11.02
N THR A 115 13.98 -11.55 -10.24
CA THR A 115 14.84 -12.73 -10.48
C THR A 115 14.09 -13.80 -11.29
N PRO A 116 14.76 -14.84 -11.82
CA PRO A 116 14.08 -15.93 -12.53
C PRO A 116 12.95 -16.57 -11.72
N LEU A 117 13.15 -16.76 -10.41
CA LEU A 117 12.12 -17.25 -9.51
C LEU A 117 10.88 -16.36 -9.48
N HIS A 118 11.05 -15.03 -9.44
CA HIS A 118 9.91 -14.10 -9.44
C HIS A 118 9.04 -14.32 -10.67
N LEU A 119 9.66 -14.51 -11.84
CA LEU A 119 8.94 -14.75 -13.09
C LEU A 119 8.24 -16.11 -13.10
N ALA A 120 8.90 -17.17 -12.60
CA ALA A 120 8.26 -18.48 -12.45
C ALA A 120 7.07 -18.45 -11.48
N ALA A 121 7.22 -17.76 -10.34
CA ALA A 121 6.17 -17.59 -9.34
C ALA A 121 5.00 -16.75 -9.87
N GLN A 122 5.30 -15.61 -10.49
CA GLN A 122 4.32 -14.69 -11.06
C GLN A 122 3.43 -15.38 -12.09
N ASN A 123 4.00 -16.29 -12.90
CA ASN A 123 3.27 -16.99 -13.94
C ASN A 123 2.73 -18.36 -13.50
N GLY A 124 2.82 -18.71 -12.21
CA GLY A 124 2.25 -19.93 -11.65
C GLY A 124 2.98 -21.23 -12.03
N HIS A 125 4.25 -21.16 -12.42
CA HIS A 125 5.03 -22.31 -12.87
C HIS A 125 5.59 -23.12 -11.71
N GLU A 126 4.73 -23.88 -11.04
CA GLU A 126 5.05 -24.55 -9.77
C GLU A 126 6.27 -25.46 -9.83
N ASN A 127 6.40 -26.25 -10.90
CA ASN A 127 7.51 -27.18 -11.06
C ASN A 127 8.84 -26.43 -11.26
N THR A 128 8.81 -25.30 -11.97
CA THR A 128 9.99 -24.45 -12.17
C THR A 128 10.40 -23.77 -10.87
N VAL A 129 9.44 -23.30 -10.07
CA VAL A 129 9.71 -22.81 -8.71
C VAL A 129 10.35 -23.92 -7.85
N LYS A 130 9.79 -25.13 -7.84
CA LYS A 130 10.32 -26.27 -7.06
C LYS A 130 11.79 -26.56 -7.35
N VAL A 131 12.18 -26.56 -8.63
CA VAL A 131 13.57 -26.83 -9.03
C VAL A 131 14.50 -25.68 -8.67
N LEU A 132 14.10 -24.42 -8.89
CA LEU A 132 14.94 -23.27 -8.55
C LEU A 132 15.13 -23.14 -7.03
N VAL A 133 14.08 -23.39 -6.24
CA VAL A 133 14.16 -23.43 -4.77
C VAL A 133 15.09 -24.55 -4.30
N HIS A 134 15.04 -25.73 -4.91
CA HIS A 134 15.92 -26.83 -4.53
C HIS A 134 17.41 -26.47 -4.71
N GLU A 135 17.74 -25.75 -5.77
CA GLU A 135 19.11 -25.30 -6.03
C GLU A 135 19.52 -24.11 -5.15
N GLU A 136 18.57 -23.40 -4.55
CA GLU A 136 18.80 -22.20 -3.76
C GLU A 136 18.55 -22.44 -2.26
N LYS A 137 19.61 -22.66 -1.47
CA LYS A 137 19.52 -22.76 0.01
C LYS A 137 18.97 -21.50 0.72
N LYS A 138 18.60 -20.44 -0.03
CA LYS A 138 18.30 -19.08 0.48
C LYS A 138 17.05 -18.42 -0.13
N MET A 139 16.16 -19.17 -0.80
CA MET A 139 14.94 -18.55 -1.35
C MET A 139 14.02 -18.01 -0.26
N LYS A 140 13.57 -16.77 -0.44
CA LYS A 140 12.69 -16.10 0.53
C LYS A 140 11.22 -16.37 0.20
N LEU A 141 10.55 -17.14 1.06
CA LEU A 141 9.10 -17.38 1.07
C LEU A 141 8.27 -16.11 0.85
N ILE A 142 8.73 -14.96 1.36
CA ILE A 142 8.12 -13.62 1.20
C ILE A 142 7.86 -13.25 -0.26
N LEU A 143 8.82 -13.50 -1.15
CA LEU A 143 8.71 -13.09 -2.55
C LEU A 143 7.58 -13.83 -3.27
N LEU A 144 7.32 -15.07 -2.86
CA LEU A 144 6.32 -15.94 -3.46
C LEU A 144 4.90 -15.57 -3.01
N ILE A 145 4.75 -14.92 -1.85
CA ILE A 145 3.44 -14.53 -1.28
C ILE A 145 2.85 -13.31 -1.98
N ASN A 146 3.70 -12.45 -2.54
CA ASN A 146 3.27 -11.31 -3.36
C ASN A 146 2.56 -11.73 -4.66
N PHE A 147 2.72 -12.98 -5.07
CA PHE A 147 2.09 -13.54 -6.28
C PHE A 147 1.08 -14.59 -5.84
N GLN A 148 -0.17 -14.49 -6.30
CA GLN A 148 -1.38 -15.13 -5.76
C GLN A 148 -1.44 -16.69 -5.81
N SER A 149 -0.31 -17.39 -5.75
CA SER A 149 -0.25 -18.85 -5.76
C SER A 149 -0.49 -19.42 -4.36
N SER A 150 -1.52 -20.25 -4.23
CA SER A 150 -1.90 -20.90 -2.97
C SER A 150 -1.11 -22.18 -2.67
N ALA A 151 -0.64 -22.90 -3.69
CA ALA A 151 0.04 -24.19 -3.53
C ALA A 151 1.54 -24.04 -3.26
N LEU A 152 2.18 -23.01 -3.83
CA LEU A 152 3.61 -22.78 -3.70
C LEU A 152 4.10 -22.59 -2.25
N PRO A 153 3.44 -21.79 -1.40
CA PRO A 153 3.87 -21.61 -0.02
C PRO A 153 3.92 -22.91 0.80
N GLN A 154 2.97 -23.82 0.60
CA GLN A 154 2.97 -25.12 1.29
C GLN A 154 4.23 -25.93 0.96
N ILE A 155 4.57 -26.01 -0.33
CA ILE A 155 5.74 -26.76 -0.81
C ILE A 155 7.04 -26.21 -0.21
N LEU A 156 7.15 -24.88 -0.10
CA LEU A 156 8.31 -24.21 0.45
C LEU A 156 8.48 -24.50 1.94
N LEU A 157 7.38 -24.55 2.67
CA LEU A 157 7.36 -24.86 4.10
C LEU A 157 7.65 -26.34 4.35
N ASP A 158 7.16 -27.24 3.49
CA ASP A 158 7.54 -28.66 3.51
C ASP A 158 9.04 -28.87 3.24
N LYS A 159 9.68 -27.94 2.52
CA LYS A 159 11.13 -27.91 2.29
C LYS A 159 11.93 -27.30 3.45
N GLY A 160 11.28 -26.92 4.54
CA GLY A 160 11.93 -26.41 5.75
C GLY A 160 12.29 -24.92 5.68
N ILE A 161 11.66 -24.13 4.80
CA ILE A 161 11.85 -22.67 4.81
C ILE A 161 11.23 -22.09 6.08
N ASP A 162 11.97 -21.21 6.76
CA ASP A 162 11.50 -20.53 7.97
C ASP A 162 10.26 -19.66 7.66
N PRO A 163 9.09 -19.93 8.30
CA PRO A 163 7.89 -19.12 8.13
C PRO A 163 8.04 -17.68 8.65
N ASN A 164 9.08 -17.39 9.45
CA ASN A 164 9.35 -16.09 10.05
C ASN A 164 10.41 -15.28 9.31
N ILE A 165 10.80 -15.72 8.12
CA ILE A 165 11.78 -15.00 7.32
C ILE A 165 11.35 -13.54 7.12
N SER A 166 12.30 -12.61 7.23
CA SER A 166 12.04 -11.17 7.10
C SER A 166 12.50 -10.63 5.74
N GLY A 167 11.67 -9.75 5.19
CA GLY A 167 11.82 -9.12 3.89
C GLY A 167 12.21 -7.65 4.01
N PRO A 168 12.10 -6.88 2.91
CA PRO A 168 12.19 -5.43 2.99
C PRO A 168 11.23 -4.88 4.05
N LYS A 169 11.69 -3.89 4.84
CA LYS A 169 10.96 -3.31 5.97
C LYS A 169 10.54 -4.31 7.05
N ASP A 170 11.30 -5.39 7.23
CA ASP A 170 11.05 -6.47 8.20
C ASP A 170 9.67 -7.13 8.04
N GLN A 171 9.13 -7.15 6.81
CA GLN A 171 7.87 -7.83 6.54
C GLN A 171 8.06 -9.34 6.51
N THR A 172 7.21 -10.06 7.25
CA THR A 172 7.18 -11.54 7.25
C THR A 172 6.11 -12.05 6.29
N PRO A 173 6.15 -13.35 5.91
CA PRO A 173 5.06 -14.04 5.22
C PRO A 173 3.66 -13.77 5.79
N LEU A 174 3.55 -13.72 7.13
CA LEU A 174 2.28 -13.49 7.79
C LEU A 174 1.78 -12.05 7.59
N HIS A 175 2.68 -11.06 7.54
CA HIS A 175 2.32 -9.67 7.22
C HIS A 175 1.74 -9.54 5.81
N LEU A 176 2.41 -10.16 4.83
CA LEU A 176 2.00 -10.07 3.43
C LEU A 176 0.70 -10.82 3.15
N SER A 177 0.54 -12.02 3.70
CA SER A 177 -0.70 -12.79 3.58
C SER A 177 -1.89 -12.08 4.23
N ALA A 178 -1.68 -11.41 5.37
CA ALA A 178 -2.68 -10.56 6.00
C ALA A 178 -3.01 -9.30 5.18
N LEU A 179 -2.02 -8.67 4.53
CA LEU A 179 -2.22 -7.49 3.68
C LEU A 179 -2.98 -7.83 2.37
N HIS A 180 -2.70 -8.99 1.78
CA HIS A 180 -3.26 -9.41 0.48
C HIS A 180 -4.51 -10.30 0.60
N ASN A 181 -5.10 -10.43 1.79
CA ASN A 181 -6.28 -11.25 2.06
C ASN A 181 -6.14 -12.71 1.64
N GLN A 182 -5.10 -13.39 2.15
CA GLN A 182 -4.83 -14.81 1.86
C GLN A 182 -5.06 -15.69 3.10
N PRO A 183 -6.31 -15.88 3.56
CA PRO A 183 -6.63 -16.59 4.81
C PRO A 183 -6.13 -18.05 4.83
N ALA A 184 -6.21 -18.76 3.71
CA ALA A 184 -5.70 -20.13 3.62
C ALA A 184 -4.18 -20.19 3.88
N LEU A 185 -3.43 -19.21 3.37
CA LEU A 185 -2.00 -19.10 3.61
C LEU A 185 -1.70 -18.68 5.06
N MET A 186 -2.47 -17.75 5.62
CA MET A 186 -2.30 -17.33 7.00
C MET A 186 -2.48 -18.51 7.96
N ALA A 187 -3.55 -19.29 7.80
CA ALA A 187 -3.80 -20.49 8.60
C ALA A 187 -2.64 -21.49 8.51
N LEU A 188 -2.10 -21.67 7.31
CA LEU A 188 -0.96 -22.54 7.05
C LEU A 188 0.32 -22.03 7.74
N LEU A 189 0.64 -20.74 7.59
CA LEU A 189 1.78 -20.09 8.22
C LEU A 189 1.73 -20.18 9.75
N LEU A 190 0.57 -19.89 10.33
CA LEU A 190 0.36 -19.99 11.78
C LEU A 190 0.54 -21.43 12.27
N ARG A 191 0.02 -22.42 11.54
CA ARG A 191 0.18 -23.85 11.87
C ARG A 191 1.64 -24.30 11.88
N VAL A 192 2.48 -23.76 11.00
CA VAL A 192 3.91 -24.11 10.93
C VAL A 192 4.80 -23.25 11.83
N GLY A 193 4.22 -22.42 12.70
CA GLY A 193 4.97 -21.65 13.69
C GLY A 193 5.35 -20.23 13.27
N ALA A 194 4.59 -19.60 12.36
CA ALA A 194 4.71 -18.17 12.14
C ALA A 194 4.39 -17.39 13.42
N GLN A 195 5.24 -16.42 13.75
CA GLN A 195 5.13 -15.54 14.89
C GLN A 195 4.01 -14.52 14.65
N ILE A 196 2.90 -14.69 15.35
CA ILE A 196 1.68 -13.92 15.13
C ILE A 196 1.82 -12.42 15.44
N ASN A 197 2.72 -12.09 16.37
CA ASN A 197 2.96 -10.73 16.86
C ASN A 197 4.29 -10.15 16.36
N SER A 198 4.91 -10.72 15.33
CA SER A 198 6.05 -10.06 14.68
C SER A 198 5.64 -8.68 14.19
N ILE A 199 6.60 -7.75 14.22
CA ILE A 199 6.40 -6.38 13.78
C ILE A 199 7.29 -6.05 12.58
N THR A 200 6.77 -5.24 11.68
CA THR A 200 7.56 -4.62 10.60
C THR A 200 8.48 -3.53 11.16
N GLN A 201 9.33 -2.97 10.30
CA GLN A 201 10.17 -1.81 10.60
C GLN A 201 9.35 -0.64 11.13
N ASP A 202 8.09 -0.47 10.72
CA ASP A 202 7.21 0.62 11.18
C ASP A 202 6.37 0.25 12.42
N GLY A 203 6.58 -0.93 12.97
CA GLY A 203 5.86 -1.44 14.16
C GLY A 203 4.51 -2.08 13.85
N PHE A 204 4.18 -2.32 12.58
CA PHE A 204 2.91 -2.96 12.22
C PHE A 204 3.00 -4.46 12.47
N THR A 205 1.95 -5.03 13.08
CA THR A 205 1.72 -6.48 13.06
C THR A 205 0.85 -6.88 11.87
N ALA A 206 0.73 -8.18 11.60
CA ALA A 206 -0.24 -8.70 10.63
C ALA A 206 -1.68 -8.21 10.91
N LEU A 207 -2.05 -8.08 12.21
CA LEU A 207 -3.36 -7.57 12.62
C LEU A 207 -3.56 -6.09 12.24
N HIS A 208 -2.51 -5.26 12.30
CA HIS A 208 -2.60 -3.87 11.85
C HIS A 208 -2.86 -3.79 10.34
N LEU A 209 -2.12 -4.57 9.54
CA LEU A 209 -2.25 -4.57 8.08
C LEU A 209 -3.62 -5.08 7.64
N ALA A 210 -4.08 -6.22 8.17
CA ALA A 210 -5.42 -6.74 7.87
C ALA A 210 -6.53 -5.76 8.30
N SER A 211 -6.34 -5.07 9.43
CA SER A 211 -7.32 -4.09 9.93
C SER A 211 -7.37 -2.82 9.10
N GLN A 212 -6.22 -2.37 8.60
CA GLN A 212 -6.14 -1.24 7.67
C GLN A 212 -6.80 -1.57 6.34
N SER A 213 -6.64 -2.80 5.84
CA SER A 213 -7.17 -3.21 4.53
C SER A 213 -8.61 -3.72 4.56
N GLY A 214 -9.27 -3.78 5.72
CA GLY A 214 -10.66 -4.23 5.84
C GLY A 214 -10.87 -5.75 5.75
N HIS A 215 -9.79 -6.53 5.80
CA HIS A 215 -9.81 -7.98 5.60
C HIS A 215 -10.36 -8.71 6.83
N THR A 216 -11.68 -8.73 6.94
CA THR A 216 -12.42 -9.20 8.12
C THR A 216 -12.11 -10.67 8.46
N GLU A 217 -11.96 -11.54 7.46
CA GLU A 217 -11.60 -12.95 7.67
C GLU A 217 -10.17 -13.10 8.21
N ALA A 218 -9.20 -12.37 7.63
CA ALA A 218 -7.82 -12.34 8.11
C ALA A 218 -7.74 -11.84 9.55
N VAL A 219 -8.51 -10.80 9.90
CA VAL A 219 -8.61 -10.29 11.27
C VAL A 219 -9.17 -11.35 12.22
N ALA A 220 -10.25 -12.04 11.83
CA ALA A 220 -10.84 -13.10 12.64
C ALA A 220 -9.84 -14.22 12.93
N GLN A 221 -9.15 -14.73 11.89
CA GLN A 221 -8.13 -15.77 12.05
C GLN A 221 -6.97 -15.35 12.95
N LEU A 222 -6.50 -14.10 12.84
CA LEU A 222 -5.43 -13.59 13.71
C LEU A 222 -5.89 -13.51 15.17
N LEU A 223 -7.12 -13.07 15.42
CA LEU A 223 -7.67 -13.01 16.78
C LEU A 223 -7.90 -14.40 17.37
N GLU A 224 -8.39 -15.35 16.58
CA GLU A 224 -8.48 -16.78 16.96
C GLU A 224 -7.11 -17.36 17.28
N GLY A 225 -6.09 -16.97 16.50
CA GLY A 225 -4.68 -17.28 16.74
C GLY A 225 -4.06 -16.58 17.95
N LYS A 226 -4.84 -15.81 18.72
CA LYS A 226 -4.41 -15.02 19.90
C LYS A 226 -3.40 -13.92 19.57
N ALA A 227 -3.57 -13.24 18.42
CA ALA A 227 -2.84 -12.03 18.12
C ALA A 227 -3.07 -10.99 19.23
N ASP A 228 -2.01 -10.32 19.66
CA ASP A 228 -2.10 -9.28 20.67
C ASP A 228 -2.74 -8.02 20.07
N ILE A 229 -3.98 -7.75 20.51
CA ILE A 229 -4.81 -6.64 20.06
C ILE A 229 -4.31 -5.27 20.56
N HIS A 230 -3.38 -5.25 21.51
CA HIS A 230 -2.87 -4.04 22.16
C HIS A 230 -1.52 -3.56 21.63
N VAL A 231 -0.90 -4.30 20.70
CA VAL A 231 0.34 -3.86 20.05
C VAL A 231 0.11 -2.50 19.38
N LYS A 232 1.12 -1.63 19.47
CA LYS A 232 1.11 -0.30 18.89
C LYS A 232 2.21 -0.17 17.83
N ASP A 233 1.87 0.47 16.73
CA ASP A 233 2.84 0.89 15.73
C ASP A 233 3.77 2.01 16.25
N LYS A 234 4.72 2.45 15.42
CA LYS A 234 5.62 3.55 15.76
C LYS A 234 4.93 4.89 16.03
N GLN A 235 3.69 5.10 15.61
CA GLN A 235 2.90 6.28 15.94
C GLN A 235 2.04 6.08 17.20
N GLY A 236 2.11 4.90 17.84
CA GLY A 236 1.30 4.58 19.01
C GLY A 236 -0.11 4.10 18.65
N ARG A 237 -0.41 3.86 17.37
CA ARG A 237 -1.71 3.42 16.89
C ARG A 237 -1.84 1.90 17.03
N THR A 238 -3.01 1.46 17.48
CA THR A 238 -3.41 0.05 17.51
C THR A 238 -4.14 -0.34 16.22
N ALA A 239 -4.42 -1.63 16.02
CA ALA A 239 -5.25 -2.11 14.92
C ALA A 239 -6.62 -1.39 14.81
N LEU A 240 -7.24 -1.07 15.95
CA LEU A 240 -8.52 -0.34 15.99
C LEU A 240 -8.40 1.11 15.45
N HIS A 241 -7.25 1.77 15.63
CA HIS A 241 -7.03 3.09 15.05
C HIS A 241 -7.02 3.03 13.52
N TRP A 242 -6.35 2.02 12.95
CA TRP A 242 -6.27 1.83 11.50
C TRP A 242 -7.63 1.46 10.90
N ALA A 243 -8.36 0.53 11.52
CA ALA A 243 -9.71 0.19 11.10
C ALA A 243 -10.65 1.41 11.14
N ALA A 244 -10.55 2.25 12.18
CA ALA A 244 -11.33 3.48 12.30
C ALA A 244 -10.96 4.54 11.26
N ALA A 245 -9.67 4.70 10.98
CA ALA A 245 -9.16 5.63 9.97
C ALA A 245 -9.55 5.23 8.54
N GLN A 246 -9.79 3.94 8.27
CA GLN A 246 -10.23 3.46 6.95
C GLN A 246 -11.75 3.22 6.89
N GLY A 247 -12.44 3.34 8.02
CA GLY A 247 -13.89 3.17 8.09
C GLY A 247 -14.37 1.72 8.05
N GLU A 248 -13.51 0.77 8.38
CA GLU A 248 -13.73 -0.67 8.24
C GLU A 248 -14.64 -1.22 9.35
N VAL A 249 -15.95 -1.02 9.18
CA VAL A 249 -16.97 -1.31 10.21
C VAL A 249 -16.95 -2.76 10.71
N GLY A 250 -16.78 -3.74 9.81
CA GLY A 250 -16.72 -5.16 10.16
C GLY A 250 -15.52 -5.47 11.06
N VAL A 251 -14.35 -4.97 10.70
CA VAL A 251 -13.12 -5.07 11.49
C VAL A 251 -13.27 -4.37 12.85
N ILE A 252 -13.81 -3.14 12.87
CA ILE A 252 -14.05 -2.39 14.13
C ILE A 252 -14.89 -3.24 15.09
N GLN A 253 -16.01 -3.82 14.60
CA GLN A 253 -16.89 -4.63 15.44
C GLN A 253 -16.17 -5.87 15.99
N LEU A 254 -15.40 -6.58 15.16
CA LEU A 254 -14.61 -7.74 15.59
C LEU A 254 -13.58 -7.37 16.67
N LEU A 255 -12.82 -6.29 16.46
CA LEU A 255 -11.82 -5.84 17.41
C LEU A 255 -12.43 -5.44 18.75
N LEU A 256 -13.58 -4.73 18.73
CA LEU A 256 -14.29 -4.34 19.95
C LEU A 256 -14.85 -5.56 20.70
N ASN A 257 -15.45 -6.51 19.98
CA ASN A 257 -15.96 -7.75 20.57
C ASN A 257 -14.82 -8.61 21.18
N SER A 258 -13.60 -8.46 20.66
CA SER A 258 -12.40 -9.15 21.14
C SER A 258 -11.66 -8.39 22.25
N GLY A 259 -12.26 -7.35 22.82
CA GLY A 259 -11.71 -6.64 23.97
C GLY A 259 -10.75 -5.50 23.66
N SER A 260 -10.71 -5.00 22.41
CA SER A 260 -9.92 -3.81 22.09
C SER A 260 -10.35 -2.62 22.94
N ASN A 261 -9.39 -1.84 23.43
CA ASN A 261 -9.67 -0.59 24.13
C ASN A 261 -10.15 0.47 23.14
N THR A 262 -11.46 0.73 23.11
CA THR A 262 -12.11 1.76 22.27
C THR A 262 -11.54 3.17 22.48
N ASN A 263 -10.97 3.42 23.66
CA ASN A 263 -10.42 4.72 24.06
C ASN A 263 -8.89 4.71 24.11
N ALA A 264 -8.23 3.74 23.46
CA ALA A 264 -6.79 3.76 23.27
C ALA A 264 -6.37 5.06 22.58
N THR A 265 -5.19 5.55 22.93
CA THR A 265 -4.62 6.77 22.37
C THR A 265 -3.31 6.50 21.67
N GLU A 266 -3.11 7.17 20.53
CA GLU A 266 -1.81 7.27 19.87
C GLU A 266 -0.94 8.39 20.48
N LYS A 267 0.24 8.66 19.90
CA LYS A 267 1.23 9.60 20.45
C LYS A 267 0.71 11.03 20.63
N GLU A 268 -0.12 11.53 19.72
CA GLU A 268 -0.79 12.84 19.83
C GLU A 268 -2.09 12.78 20.64
N LYS A 269 -2.33 11.70 21.38
CA LYS A 269 -3.53 11.43 22.17
C LYS A 269 -4.84 11.29 21.38
N LYS A 270 -4.80 11.19 20.06
CA LYS A 270 -5.98 10.86 19.25
C LYS A 270 -6.45 9.45 19.56
N THR A 271 -7.76 9.29 19.62
CA THR A 271 -8.45 7.99 19.77
C THR A 271 -8.93 7.50 18.41
N PRO A 272 -9.34 6.21 18.26
CA PRO A 272 -9.97 5.73 17.04
C PRO A 272 -11.16 6.60 16.58
N LEU A 273 -11.94 7.15 17.53
CA LEU A 273 -13.06 8.04 17.23
C LEU A 273 -12.62 9.36 16.58
N HIS A 274 -11.45 9.90 16.94
CA HIS A 274 -10.90 11.09 16.27
C HIS A 274 -10.62 10.81 14.80
N LEU A 275 -9.98 9.67 14.50
CA LEU A 275 -9.60 9.30 13.13
C LEU A 275 -10.84 9.03 12.27
N ALA A 276 -11.83 8.28 12.79
CA ALA A 276 -13.09 8.05 12.07
C ALA A 276 -13.87 9.35 11.80
N ALA A 277 -13.86 10.29 12.74
CA ALA A 277 -14.52 11.59 12.58
C ALA A 277 -13.78 12.51 11.59
N MET A 278 -12.45 12.50 11.62
CA MET A 278 -11.58 13.25 10.71
C MET A 278 -11.80 12.84 9.24
N GLU A 279 -11.92 11.54 8.98
CA GLU A 279 -12.16 11.02 7.63
C GLU A 279 -13.65 11.05 7.25
N GLY A 280 -14.55 11.12 8.23
CA GLY A 280 -16.00 11.21 8.04
C GLY A 280 -16.71 9.88 7.90
N HIS A 281 -16.10 8.79 8.35
CA HIS A 281 -16.66 7.44 8.33
C HIS A 281 -17.82 7.31 9.32
N THR A 282 -19.00 7.77 8.91
CA THR A 282 -20.18 7.92 9.77
C THR A 282 -20.58 6.62 10.46
N ARG A 283 -20.55 5.48 9.75
CA ARG A 283 -20.87 4.17 10.33
C ARG A 283 -19.83 3.72 11.35
N ALA A 284 -18.54 3.96 11.09
CA ALA A 284 -17.47 3.67 12.03
C ALA A 284 -17.62 4.51 13.32
N VAL A 285 -17.94 5.81 13.18
CA VAL A 285 -18.27 6.69 14.31
C VAL A 285 -19.41 6.11 15.15
N SER A 286 -20.51 5.70 14.52
CA SER A 286 -21.65 5.09 15.23
C SER A 286 -21.26 3.83 16.00
N VAL A 287 -20.50 2.92 15.37
CA VAL A 287 -20.09 1.66 16.00
C VAL A 287 -19.11 1.90 17.14
N LEU A 288 -18.15 2.82 16.99
CA LEU A 288 -17.22 3.19 18.07
C LEU A 288 -17.97 3.78 19.28
N LEU A 289 -18.97 4.64 19.05
CA LEU A 289 -19.79 5.22 20.11
C LEU A 289 -20.64 4.15 20.83
N ALA A 290 -21.24 3.22 20.08
CA ALA A 290 -21.89 2.04 20.65
C ALA A 290 -20.91 1.18 21.47
N GLY A 291 -19.65 1.10 21.02
CA GLY A 291 -18.51 0.50 21.73
C GLY A 291 -17.95 1.33 22.90
N LYS A 292 -18.71 2.31 23.42
CA LYS A 292 -18.34 3.16 24.56
C LYS A 292 -17.11 4.06 24.31
N ALA A 293 -16.90 4.49 23.07
CA ALA A 293 -15.95 5.57 22.79
C ALA A 293 -16.36 6.87 23.50
N LYS A 294 -15.39 7.55 24.09
CA LYS A 294 -15.57 8.85 24.73
C LYS A 294 -15.75 9.93 23.65
N VAL A 295 -16.99 10.35 23.44
CA VAL A 295 -17.37 11.33 22.42
C VAL A 295 -16.62 12.68 22.55
N GLY A 296 -16.33 13.10 23.78
CA GLY A 296 -15.57 14.32 24.10
C GLY A 296 -14.12 14.08 24.50
N ALA A 297 -13.51 12.97 24.06
CA ALA A 297 -12.07 12.77 24.23
C ALA A 297 -11.30 13.92 23.58
N LYS A 298 -10.17 14.30 24.18
CA LYS A 298 -9.31 15.39 23.70
C LYS A 298 -7.92 14.86 23.38
N ASP A 299 -7.40 15.28 22.24
CA ASP A 299 -6.02 15.03 21.84
C ASP A 299 -5.03 16.01 22.54
N MET A 300 -3.76 16.01 22.12
CA MET A 300 -2.72 16.89 22.67
C MET A 300 -3.00 18.38 22.45
N ASP A 301 -3.73 18.73 21.38
CA ASP A 301 -4.14 20.11 21.07
C ASP A 301 -5.49 20.46 21.70
N GLY A 302 -6.05 19.57 22.53
CA GLY A 302 -7.37 19.75 23.12
C GLY A 302 -8.52 19.64 22.12
N CYS A 303 -8.25 19.21 20.88
CA CYS A 303 -9.26 18.99 19.85
C CYS A 303 -10.02 17.70 20.18
N SER A 304 -11.36 17.76 20.02
CA SER A 304 -12.24 16.59 20.13
C SER A 304 -12.56 16.01 18.75
N PRO A 305 -13.17 14.82 18.64
CA PRO A 305 -13.62 14.27 17.36
C PRO A 305 -14.52 15.23 16.57
N LEU A 306 -15.34 16.03 17.27
CA LEU A 306 -16.19 17.05 16.64
C LEU A 306 -15.38 18.20 16.03
N HIS A 307 -14.24 18.58 16.61
CA HIS A 307 -13.33 19.58 16.00
C HIS A 307 -12.78 19.07 14.66
N TYR A 308 -12.39 17.80 14.58
CA TYR A 308 -11.91 17.20 13.34
C TYR A 308 -13.00 17.09 12.28
N ALA A 309 -14.21 16.64 12.68
CA ALA A 309 -15.35 16.62 11.78
C ALA A 309 -15.70 18.04 11.27
N ALA A 310 -15.64 19.05 12.14
CA ALA A 310 -15.85 20.46 11.81
C ALA A 310 -14.83 21.00 10.82
N ARG A 311 -13.54 20.82 11.09
CA ARG A 311 -12.45 21.27 10.21
C ARG A 311 -12.53 20.65 8.81
N ASN A 312 -12.92 19.39 8.72
CA ASN A 312 -12.93 18.62 7.47
C ASN A 312 -14.31 18.54 6.81
N GLY A 313 -15.31 19.29 7.27
CA GLY A 313 -16.64 19.35 6.65
C GLY A 313 -17.44 18.05 6.72
N LYS A 314 -17.16 17.17 7.71
CA LYS A 314 -17.77 15.84 7.81
C LYS A 314 -19.13 15.90 8.52
N GLU A 315 -20.10 16.52 7.86
CA GLU A 315 -21.42 16.84 8.40
C GLU A 315 -22.14 15.63 9.03
N ARG A 316 -22.21 14.51 8.31
CA ARG A 316 -22.90 13.30 8.81
C ARG A 316 -22.24 12.70 10.05
N ALA A 317 -20.91 12.71 10.11
CA ALA A 317 -20.17 12.25 11.29
C ALA A 317 -20.39 13.21 12.48
N ALA A 318 -20.35 14.53 12.23
CA ALA A 318 -20.65 15.54 13.24
C ALA A 318 -22.08 15.39 13.80
N ARG A 319 -23.08 15.09 12.96
CA ARG A 319 -24.46 14.85 13.39
C ARG A 319 -24.56 13.69 14.37
N VAL A 320 -23.88 12.57 14.09
CA VAL A 320 -23.84 11.41 14.99
C VAL A 320 -23.14 11.73 16.31
N LEU A 321 -22.03 12.47 16.26
CA LEU A 321 -21.28 12.91 17.44
C LEU A 321 -22.14 13.83 18.33
N LEU A 322 -22.84 14.81 17.74
CA LEU A 322 -23.70 15.76 18.46
C LEU A 322 -24.90 15.06 19.11
N ALA A 323 -25.54 14.13 18.38
CA ALA A 323 -26.63 13.32 18.90
C ALA A 323 -26.19 12.47 20.11
N SER A 324 -25.01 11.84 20.02
CA SER A 324 -24.48 10.99 21.10
C SER A 324 -23.92 11.79 22.28
N GLY A 325 -23.35 12.95 22.02
CA GLY A 325 -22.82 13.88 23.02
C GLY A 325 -23.89 14.73 23.73
N LYS A 326 -25.16 14.60 23.34
CA LYS A 326 -26.30 15.38 23.87
C LYS A 326 -26.01 16.89 23.93
N SER A 327 -25.44 17.44 22.86
CA SER A 327 -25.02 18.86 22.75
C SER A 327 -23.93 19.35 23.73
N LYS A 328 -23.46 18.55 24.70
CA LYS A 328 -22.42 18.99 25.66
C LYS A 328 -21.06 19.33 25.03
N ILE A 329 -20.78 18.78 23.85
CA ILE A 329 -19.50 18.94 23.15
C ILE A 329 -19.52 20.07 22.11
N VAL A 330 -20.68 20.69 21.85
CA VAL A 330 -20.86 21.63 20.72
C VAL A 330 -19.97 22.87 20.82
N ASP A 331 -19.73 23.33 22.05
CA ASP A 331 -18.90 24.49 22.37
C ASP A 331 -17.55 24.10 23.01
N ASP A 332 -17.14 22.83 22.90
CA ASP A 332 -15.84 22.40 23.44
C ASP A 332 -14.72 23.26 22.86
N LYS A 333 -13.79 23.67 23.71
CA LYS A 333 -12.64 24.47 23.32
C LYS A 333 -11.37 23.64 23.27
N ASN A 334 -10.60 23.83 22.20
CA ASN A 334 -9.23 23.35 22.09
C ASN A 334 -8.23 24.32 22.77
N VAL A 335 -6.93 24.07 22.67
CA VAL A 335 -5.89 24.89 23.32
C VAL A 335 -5.86 26.35 22.83
N TRP A 336 -6.36 26.62 21.62
CA TRP A 336 -6.49 27.98 21.07
C TRP A 336 -7.82 28.65 21.44
N ARG A 337 -8.62 28.05 22.33
CA ARG A 337 -9.99 28.47 22.67
C ARG A 337 -10.96 28.47 21.48
N ARG A 338 -10.59 27.84 20.37
CA ARG A 338 -11.45 27.65 19.19
C ARG A 338 -12.45 26.53 19.48
N THR A 339 -13.69 26.76 19.07
CA THR A 339 -14.79 25.77 19.11
C THR A 339 -14.91 25.07 17.75
N PRO A 340 -15.66 23.95 17.63
CA PRO A 340 -15.98 23.36 16.34
C PRO A 340 -16.56 24.38 15.34
N LEU A 341 -17.37 25.33 15.81
CA LEU A 341 -17.94 26.38 14.96
C LEU A 341 -16.87 27.30 14.36
N HIS A 342 -15.79 27.61 15.09
CA HIS A 342 -14.67 28.38 14.52
C HIS A 342 -14.05 27.63 13.34
N LEU A 343 -13.77 26.34 13.52
CA LEU A 343 -13.11 25.52 12.49
C LEU A 343 -14.00 25.30 11.26
N ALA A 344 -15.30 25.09 11.46
CA ALA A 344 -16.26 24.97 10.38
C ALA A 344 -16.41 26.27 9.58
N ALA A 345 -16.38 27.42 10.27
CA ALA A 345 -16.46 28.75 9.66
C ALA A 345 -15.16 29.13 8.91
N GLU A 346 -14.00 28.87 9.52
CA GLU A 346 -12.64 29.05 8.94
C GLU A 346 -12.47 28.29 7.62
N HIS A 347 -13.13 27.14 7.45
CA HIS A 347 -13.00 26.30 6.24
C HIS A 347 -14.25 26.33 5.35
N GLY A 348 -15.23 27.20 5.63
CA GLY A 348 -16.37 27.43 4.75
C GLY A 348 -17.42 26.31 4.71
N HIS A 349 -17.52 25.47 5.75
CA HIS A 349 -18.42 24.31 5.75
C HIS A 349 -19.86 24.69 6.12
N GLU A 350 -20.57 25.32 5.18
CA GLU A 350 -21.91 25.92 5.38
C GLU A 350 -22.93 24.99 6.04
N LEU A 351 -23.09 23.77 5.53
CA LEU A 351 -24.03 22.79 6.09
C LEU A 351 -23.69 22.41 7.53
N LEU A 352 -22.39 22.33 7.84
CA LEU A 352 -21.91 21.99 9.17
C LEU A 352 -22.01 23.17 10.14
N VAL A 353 -21.80 24.39 9.65
CA VAL A 353 -22.12 25.61 10.40
C VAL A 353 -23.60 25.62 10.76
N GLY A 354 -24.51 25.40 9.79
CA GLY A 354 -25.95 25.30 10.04
C GLY A 354 -26.28 24.25 11.11
N LEU A 355 -25.75 23.03 10.98
CA LEU A 355 -25.93 21.95 11.95
C LEU A 355 -25.44 22.33 13.37
N LEU A 356 -24.28 22.97 13.48
CA LEU A 356 -23.73 23.39 14.78
C LEU A 356 -24.65 24.44 15.43
N LEU A 357 -25.18 25.38 14.65
CA LEU A 357 -26.11 26.41 15.15
C LEU A 357 -27.45 25.82 15.56
N GLU A 358 -28.02 24.91 14.76
CA GLU A 358 -29.23 24.16 15.11
C GLU A 358 -29.09 23.37 16.42
N THR A 359 -27.87 22.91 16.72
CA THR A 359 -27.56 22.16 17.95
C THR A 359 -27.15 23.05 19.13
N GLY A 360 -27.23 24.37 18.98
CA GLY A 360 -27.05 25.37 20.03
C GLY A 360 -25.64 25.93 20.18
N ALA A 361 -24.78 25.81 19.17
CA ALA A 361 -23.44 26.40 19.20
C ALA A 361 -23.47 27.91 19.43
N LYS A 362 -22.59 28.41 20.30
CA LYS A 362 -22.48 29.85 20.58
C LYS A 362 -21.73 30.58 19.46
N ILE A 363 -22.43 31.47 18.76
CA ILE A 363 -21.90 32.30 17.66
C ILE A 363 -20.83 33.31 18.07
N ASN A 364 -20.81 33.75 19.33
CA ASN A 364 -19.95 34.83 19.82
C ASN A 364 -18.81 34.31 20.73
N CYS A 365 -18.49 33.02 20.67
CA CYS A 365 -17.32 32.50 21.37
C CYS A 365 -16.05 33.16 20.84
N LEU A 366 -15.18 33.63 21.74
CA LEU A 366 -13.88 34.18 21.39
C LEU A 366 -12.77 33.14 21.54
N ASP A 367 -11.90 33.08 20.55
CA ASP A 367 -10.64 32.32 20.58
C ASP A 367 -9.52 33.08 21.34
N ASN A 368 -8.25 32.69 21.15
CA ASN A 368 -7.10 33.39 21.75
C ASN A 368 -6.80 34.75 21.10
N ASN A 369 -7.11 34.92 19.82
CA ASN A 369 -6.93 36.17 19.06
C ASN A 369 -8.09 37.15 19.27
N LYS A 370 -9.11 36.77 20.06
CA LYS A 370 -10.38 37.49 20.21
C LYS A 370 -11.22 37.47 18.92
N ASP A 371 -10.96 36.52 18.05
CA ASP A 371 -11.78 36.25 16.89
C ASP A 371 -13.01 35.45 17.30
N THR A 372 -14.15 35.76 16.68
CA THR A 372 -15.35 34.91 16.70
C THR A 372 -15.35 34.02 15.45
N PRO A 373 -16.19 32.98 15.38
CA PRO A 373 -16.38 32.21 14.14
C PRO A 373 -16.69 33.08 12.92
N LEU A 374 -17.41 34.20 13.10
CA LEU A 374 -17.68 35.15 12.01
C LEU A 374 -16.39 35.83 11.52
N HIS A 375 -15.50 36.22 12.43
CA HIS A 375 -14.20 36.80 12.05
C HIS A 375 -13.37 35.80 11.24
N CYS A 376 -13.37 34.51 11.62
CA CYS A 376 -12.71 33.45 10.87
C CYS A 376 -13.29 33.30 9.46
N ALA A 377 -14.63 33.19 9.32
CA ALA A 377 -15.29 33.12 8.01
C ALA A 377 -15.01 34.33 7.12
N CYS A 378 -14.98 35.54 7.69
CA CYS A 378 -14.67 36.76 6.94
C CYS A 378 -13.21 36.77 6.45
N ARG A 379 -12.26 36.36 7.31
CA ARG A 379 -10.82 36.33 6.99
C ARG A 379 -10.52 35.42 5.80
N ASP A 380 -11.16 34.26 5.75
CA ASP A 380 -10.90 33.22 4.73
C ASP A 380 -11.88 33.27 3.55
N GLY A 381 -12.80 34.22 3.56
CA GLY A 381 -13.60 34.58 2.41
C GLY A 381 -14.89 33.75 2.20
N HIS A 382 -15.44 33.16 3.25
CA HIS A 382 -16.52 32.18 3.17
C HIS A 382 -17.92 32.80 3.30
N VAL A 383 -18.36 33.49 2.25
CA VAL A 383 -19.61 34.28 2.20
C VAL A 383 -20.85 33.48 2.64
N GLY A 384 -21.03 32.24 2.17
CA GLY A 384 -22.22 31.45 2.51
C GLY A 384 -22.34 31.11 4.00
N THR A 385 -21.21 30.96 4.71
CA THR A 385 -21.22 30.71 6.16
C THR A 385 -21.64 31.94 6.97
N LEU A 386 -21.44 33.15 6.44
CA LEU A 386 -21.78 34.41 7.12
C LEU A 386 -23.30 34.52 7.37
N PHE A 387 -24.11 34.10 6.40
CA PHE A 387 -25.57 34.10 6.50
C PHE A 387 -26.06 33.20 7.62
N ASN A 388 -25.44 32.02 7.78
CA ASN A 388 -25.80 31.08 8.83
C ASN A 388 -25.44 31.65 10.21
N ILE A 389 -24.24 32.23 10.37
CA ILE A 389 -23.76 32.73 11.67
C ILE A 389 -24.52 33.99 12.13
N ASN A 390 -24.98 34.84 11.21
CA ASN A 390 -25.72 36.06 11.55
C ASN A 390 -26.97 36.25 10.68
N PRO A 391 -28.10 35.60 11.02
CA PRO A 391 -29.32 35.63 10.20
C PRO A 391 -30.07 36.97 10.26
N LEU A 392 -29.72 37.89 11.17
CA LEU A 392 -30.41 39.18 11.36
C LEU A 392 -29.76 40.36 10.63
N MET A 393 -28.76 40.17 9.75
CA MET A 393 -28.05 41.30 9.13
C MET A 393 -28.99 42.14 8.25
N PRO A 394 -29.40 43.36 8.67
CA PRO A 394 -30.02 44.28 7.75
C PRO A 394 -28.91 44.86 6.87
N ILE A 395 -29.05 44.73 5.55
CA ILE A 395 -28.19 45.36 4.55
C ILE A 395 -28.37 46.87 4.69
N ASN A 396 -27.57 47.52 5.53
CA ASN A 396 -27.54 48.98 5.57
C ASN A 396 -26.09 49.42 5.77
N VAL A 397 -25.49 49.84 4.64
CA VAL A 397 -24.41 50.82 4.32
C VAL A 397 -23.28 51.09 5.34
N SER A 398 -23.42 50.77 6.62
CA SER A 398 -22.39 50.78 7.67
C SER A 398 -21.52 49.52 7.74
N PHE A 399 -21.74 48.53 6.86
CA PHE A 399 -20.97 47.28 6.79
C PHE A 399 -19.53 47.52 6.32
N GLU A 400 -19.32 48.48 5.41
CA GLU A 400 -18.01 48.90 4.90
C GLU A 400 -17.10 49.41 6.03
N ASP A 401 -17.64 50.24 6.92
CA ASP A 401 -16.88 50.94 7.97
C ASP A 401 -16.47 50.03 9.15
N ARG A 402 -17.28 49.00 9.45
CA ARG A 402 -16.96 48.01 10.50
C ARG A 402 -16.03 46.91 10.02
N ILE A 403 -16.12 46.49 8.76
CA ILE A 403 -15.19 45.50 8.19
C ILE A 403 -13.81 46.12 7.97
N HIS A 404 -13.72 47.32 7.38
CA HIS A 404 -12.44 48.01 7.21
C HIS A 404 -11.73 48.31 8.54
N LYS A 405 -12.48 48.60 9.63
CA LYS A 405 -11.89 48.82 10.96
C LYS A 405 -11.49 47.53 11.69
N THR A 406 -12.05 46.38 11.31
CA THR A 406 -11.87 45.11 12.06
C THR A 406 -10.97 44.12 11.33
N ILE A 407 -10.88 44.15 9.99
CA ILE A 407 -10.11 43.17 9.21
C ILE A 407 -9.48 43.83 7.97
N LEU A 408 -8.16 43.67 7.79
CA LEU A 408 -7.45 43.94 6.53
C LEU A 408 -7.89 42.91 5.47
N LEU A 409 -9.08 43.07 4.90
CA LEU A 409 -9.53 42.24 3.77
C LEU A 409 -8.97 42.78 2.45
N SER A 410 -8.70 41.90 1.50
CA SER A 410 -8.28 42.28 0.15
C SER A 410 -9.48 42.83 -0.65
N ASP A 411 -9.25 43.87 -1.45
CA ASP A 411 -10.30 44.54 -2.25
C ASP A 411 -11.11 43.57 -3.13
N GLY A 412 -10.48 42.48 -3.60
CA GLY A 412 -11.14 41.43 -4.39
C GLY A 412 -12.21 40.64 -3.62
N PHE A 413 -12.07 40.48 -2.31
CA PHE A 413 -13.07 39.79 -1.48
C PHE A 413 -14.30 40.67 -1.22
N VAL A 414 -14.07 41.96 -0.98
CA VAL A 414 -15.14 42.97 -0.88
C VAL A 414 -15.96 43.01 -2.18
N GLU A 415 -15.29 42.95 -3.33
CA GLU A 415 -15.95 42.95 -4.63
C GLU A 415 -16.70 41.64 -4.92
N SER A 416 -16.22 40.50 -4.41
CA SER A 416 -16.92 39.22 -4.53
C SER A 416 -18.18 39.17 -3.66
N ILE A 417 -18.15 39.79 -2.48
CA ILE A 417 -19.35 40.05 -1.66
C ILE A 417 -20.32 40.93 -2.46
N LYS A 418 -19.87 42.07 -3.01
CA LYS A 418 -20.70 42.99 -3.80
C LYS A 418 -21.36 42.37 -5.04
N ARG A 419 -20.82 41.30 -5.62
CA ARG A 419 -21.42 40.60 -6.78
C ARG A 419 -22.47 39.57 -6.39
N HIS A 420 -22.46 39.12 -5.14
CA HIS A 420 -23.40 38.11 -4.63
C HIS A 420 -24.64 38.75 -3.99
N PHE A 421 -24.56 40.05 -3.69
CA PHE A 421 -25.65 40.94 -3.29
C PHE A 421 -26.03 41.87 -4.43
#